data_AF-W6R869-F1
#
_entry.id   AF-W6R869-F1
#
_cell.length_a   1.000
_cell.length_b   1.000
_cell.length_c   1.000
_cell.angle_alpha   90.00
_cell.angle_beta   90.00
_cell.angle_gamma   90.00
#
_symmetry.space_group_name_H-M   'P 1'
#
loop_
_entity.id
_entity.type
_entity.pdbx_description
1 polymer ?
#
loop_
_entity_poly.entity_id
_entity_poly.type
_entity_poly.pdbx_seq_one_letter_code
_entity_poly.pdbx_strand_id
1 'polypeptide(L)' 'MGRPHFQVRLGAFAKSDSPIQLASIKDARQYRIGGYKGDAKTQFLLDRGIEVQAALRDAENVRKLDKG' A
#
# COMPACT_ATOMS: atom_id res chain seq x y z
N MET A 1 -15.24 0.44 -28.79
CA MET A 1 -14.52 0.14 -27.52
C MET A 1 -15.07 1.10 -26.47
N GLY A 2 -15.79 0.60 -25.46
CA GLY A 2 -16.47 1.43 -24.46
C GLY A 2 -15.48 2.13 -23.53
N ARG A 3 -15.75 3.40 -23.18
CA ARG A 3 -14.93 4.17 -22.25
C ARG A 3 -15.07 3.58 -20.83
N PRO A 4 -14.00 3.50 -20.02
CA PRO A 4 -14.10 2.97 -18.67
C PRO A 4 -15.04 3.85 -17.83
N HIS A 5 -15.94 3.19 -17.09
CA HIS A 5 -16.91 3.86 -16.23
C HIS A 5 -16.32 4.34 -14.90
N PHE A 6 -15.12 3.86 -14.53
CA PHE A 6 -14.41 4.26 -13.32
C PHE A 6 -12.90 4.02 -13.45
N GLN A 7 -12.10 4.87 -12.81
CA GLN A 7 -10.65 4.72 -12.70
C GLN A 7 -10.23 4.76 -11.23
N VAL A 8 -9.67 3.66 -10.74
CA VAL A 8 -9.06 3.59 -9.41
C VAL A 8 -7.61 4.01 -9.51
N ARG A 9 -7.19 4.96 -8.66
CA ARG A 9 -5.77 5.23 -8.41
C ARG A 9 -5.31 4.52 -7.14
N LEU A 10 -4.07 4.06 -7.17
CA LEU A 10 -3.41 3.47 -6.01
C LEU A 10 -2.69 4.58 -5.23
N GLY A 11 -2.77 4.52 -3.90
CA GLY A 11 -2.08 5.45 -3.02
C GLY A 11 -1.63 4.75 -1.74
N ALA A 12 -0.61 5.31 -1.09
CA ALA A 12 -0.15 4.90 0.23
C ALA A 12 -0.58 5.95 1.25
N PHE A 13 -0.74 5.52 2.50
CA PHE A 13 -1.05 6.37 3.63
C PHE A 13 0.09 6.29 4.65
N ALA A 14 0.39 7.44 5.27
CA ALA A 14 1.36 7.56 6.34
C ALA A 14 0.74 8.40 7.48
N LYS A 15 1.39 8.42 8.65
CA LYS A 15 1.01 9.37 9.71
C LYS A 15 1.17 10.81 9.21
N SER A 16 0.35 11.72 9.75
CA SER A 16 0.31 13.12 9.31
C SER A 16 1.64 13.87 9.48
N ASP A 17 2.47 13.45 10.44
CA ASP A 17 3.80 13.98 10.74
C ASP A 17 4.95 13.16 10.13
N SER A 18 4.63 12.21 9.24
CA SER A 18 5.63 11.34 8.63
C SER A 18 6.55 12.12 7.67
N PRO A 19 7.89 12.03 7.81
CA PRO A 19 8.82 12.64 6.88
C PRO A 19 9.00 11.82 5.59
N ILE A 20 8.30 10.69 5.45
CA ILE A 20 8.46 9.76 4.33
C ILE A 20 7.99 10.43 3.04
N GLN A 21 8.87 10.48 2.06
CA GLN A 21 8.57 10.90 0.69
C GLN A 21 8.92 9.77 -0.26
N LEU A 22 7.97 9.40 -1.11
CA LEU A 22 8.13 8.38 -2.14
C LEU A 22 8.03 9.05 -3.51
N ALA A 23 9.13 9.07 -4.27
CA ALA A 23 9.12 9.49 -5.66
C ALA A 23 8.73 8.32 -6.59
N SER A 24 8.92 7.09 -6.12
CA SER A 24 8.58 5.89 -6.86
C SER A 24 8.14 4.73 -5.94
N ILE A 25 7.49 3.74 -6.53
CA ILE A 25 7.14 2.49 -5.83
C ILE A 25 8.39 1.73 -5.35
N LYS A 26 9.54 1.90 -6.04
CA LYS A 26 10.78 1.23 -5.62
C LYS A 26 11.32 1.79 -4.31
N ASP A 27 11.10 3.09 -4.06
CA ASP A 27 11.52 3.76 -2.82
C ASP A 27 10.81 3.16 -1.61
N ALA A 28 9.64 2.55 -1.81
CA ALA A 28 8.85 1.95 -0.76
C ALA A 28 9.52 0.69 -0.15
N ARG A 29 10.48 0.07 -0.84
CA ARG A 29 11.19 -1.15 -0.40
C ARG A 29 11.90 -1.01 0.94
N GLN A 30 12.33 0.21 1.29
CA GLN A 30 13.03 0.46 2.55
C GLN A 30 12.09 0.58 3.75
N TYR A 31 10.77 0.61 3.52
CA TYR A 31 9.76 0.80 4.55
C TYR A 31 8.94 -0.47 4.77
N ARG A 32 8.36 -0.58 5.97
CA ARG A 32 7.35 -1.59 6.26
C ARG A 32 6.02 -1.16 5.66
N ILE A 33 5.49 -1.93 4.72
CA ILE A 33 4.25 -1.61 4.01
C ILE A 33 3.11 -2.50 4.49
N GLY A 34 1.99 -1.91 4.87
CA GLY A 34 0.72 -2.61 5.10
C GLY A 34 -0.06 -2.78 3.81
N GLY A 35 -0.84 -3.87 3.71
CA GLY A 35 -1.69 -4.14 2.54
C GLY A 35 -2.81 -5.11 2.88
N TYR A 36 -3.61 -5.49 1.88
CA TYR A 36 -4.76 -6.37 2.06
C TYR A 36 -4.50 -7.73 1.42
N LYS A 37 -4.79 -8.80 2.15
CA LYS A 37 -4.59 -10.14 1.65
C LYS A 37 -5.53 -10.41 0.48
N GLY A 38 -4.95 -10.80 -0.66
CA GLY A 38 -5.70 -11.20 -1.86
C GLY A 38 -6.18 -10.05 -2.75
N ASP A 39 -5.84 -8.80 -2.43
CA ASP A 39 -6.16 -7.68 -3.32
C ASP A 39 -5.11 -7.48 -4.42
N ALA A 40 -5.53 -6.92 -5.55
CA ALA A 40 -4.65 -6.69 -6.70
C ALA A 40 -3.49 -5.72 -6.38
N LYS A 41 -3.66 -4.87 -5.36
CA LYS A 41 -2.70 -3.83 -4.97
C LYS A 41 -1.50 -4.43 -4.25
N THR A 42 -1.77 -5.32 -3.29
CA THR A 42 -0.77 -6.08 -2.56
C THR A 42 -0.07 -7.03 -3.50
N GLN A 43 -0.81 -7.74 -4.37
CA GLN A 43 -0.18 -8.61 -5.37
C GLN A 43 0.77 -7.83 -6.29
N PHE A 44 0.36 -6.66 -6.77
CA PHE A 44 1.20 -5.81 -7.62
C PHE A 44 2.54 -5.42 -6.97
N LEU A 45 2.56 -5.20 -5.66
CA LEU A 45 3.77 -4.91 -4.87
C LEU A 45 4.63 -6.17 -4.69
N LEU A 46 4.00 -7.30 -4.34
CA LEU A 46 4.66 -8.58 -4.16
C LEU A 46 5.33 -9.08 -5.45
N ASP A 47 4.69 -8.93 -6.61
CA ASP A 47 5.24 -9.29 -7.92
C ASP A 47 6.48 -8.46 -8.28
N ARG A 48 6.64 -7.29 -7.65
CA ARG A 48 7.83 -6.44 -7.75
C ARG A 48 8.84 -6.75 -6.66
N GLY A 49 8.64 -7.76 -5.82
CA GLY A 49 9.52 -8.10 -4.71
C GLY A 49 9.51 -7.07 -3.58
N ILE A 50 8.43 -6.30 -3.43
CA ILE A 50 8.24 -5.41 -2.30
C ILE A 50 7.50 -6.20 -1.21
N GLU A 51 8.09 -6.27 -0.03
CA GLU A 51 7.47 -6.97 1.10
C GLU A 51 6.25 -6.20 1.61
N VAL A 52 5.17 -6.94 1.88
CA VAL A 52 3.92 -6.36 2.38
C VAL A 52 3.39 -7.19 3.54
N GLN A 53 3.11 -6.51 4.66
CA GLN A 53 2.46 -7.09 5.82
C GLN A 53 0.94 -7.12 5.61
N ALA A 54 0.46 -8.10 4.84
CA ALA A 54 -0.95 -8.23 4.51
C ALA A 54 -1.83 -8.43 5.76
N ALA A 55 -2.99 -7.78 5.80
CA ALA A 55 -4.07 -8.00 6.75
C ALA A 55 -5.35 -8.41 6.02
N LEU A 56 -6.26 -9.06 6.73
CA LEU A 56 -7.60 -9.34 6.22
C LEU A 56 -8.58 -8.19 6.50
N ARG A 57 -8.28 -7.32 7.48
CA ARG A 57 -9.17 -6.27 7.97
C ARG A 57 -8.47 -4.91 7.98
N ASP A 58 -9.19 -3.87 7.58
CA ASP A 58 -8.70 -2.48 7.57
C ASP A 58 -8.15 -2.03 8.91
N ALA A 59 -8.86 -2.34 9.99
CA ALA A 59 -8.48 -1.95 11.35
C ALA A 59 -7.10 -2.47 11.76
N GLU A 60 -6.65 -3.60 11.21
CA GLU A 60 -5.31 -4.12 11.50
C GLU A 60 -4.22 -3.26 10.84
N ASN A 61 -4.43 -2.79 9.60
CA ASN A 61 -3.47 -1.91 8.93
C ASN A 61 -3.41 -0.53 9.60
N VAL A 62 -4.55 0.01 10.06
CA VAL A 62 -4.57 1.24 10.86
C VAL A 62 -3.78 1.06 12.16
N ARG A 63 -3.98 -0.05 12.89
CA ARG A 63 -3.23 -0.36 14.11
C ARG A 63 -1.73 -0.54 13.87
N LYS A 64 -1.33 -1.15 12.76
CA LYS A 64 0.10 -1.27 12.38
C LYS A 64 0.69 0.11 12.15
N LEU A 65 0.01 0.96 11.36
CA LEU A 65 0.46 2.32 11.07
C LEU A 65 0.59 3.16 12.35
N ASP A 66 -0.37 3.05 13.27
CA ASP A 66 -0.34 3.76 14.55
C ASP A 66 0.83 3.32 15.45
N LYS A 67 1.18 2.03 15.44
CA LYS A 67 2.28 1.48 16.25
C LYS A 67 3.67 1.73 15.67
N GLY A 68 3.79 1.94 14.36
CA GLY A 68 5.07 2.07 13.66
C GLY A 68 5.67 0.71 13.31
#